data_AF-A0A6N6Q135-F1
#
_entry.id   AF-A0A6N6Q135-F1
#
_cell.length_a   1.000
_cell.length_b   1.000
_cell.length_c   1.000
_cell.angle_alpha   90.00
_cell.angle_beta   90.00
_cell.angle_gamma   90.00
#
_symmetry.space_group_name_H-M   'P 1'
#
loop_
_entity.id
_entity.type
_entity.pdbx_description
1 polymer ?
#
loop_
_entity_poly.entity_id
_entity_poly.type
_entity_poly.pdbx_seq_one_letter_code
_entity_poly.pdbx_strand_id
1 'polypeptide(L)'
;MKSEKILRHVCIAFFLTVIGYGFLFSCDMKVRTRRGAWDVVFIKNTNGEPALIVNQKSLGLSNITLIFSHEKVPVLNSFVYPTKTNVRARSSSVGEPPPQPALGFKEVIPWANPERNTVTFDKVLNPIPFGRKKFEDLTYLPGTLAFDFFGHEVQFMPRTMVINLQEVPWTNNSTLTITADQKIPGLKDRNAKGLRK
;
A
#
# COMPACT_ATOMS: atom_id res chain seq x y z
N MET A 1 -27.62 -32.86 -39.23
CA MET A 1 -26.37 -32.09 -39.42
C MET A 1 -25.21 -32.91 -38.86
N LYS A 2 -24.07 -33.03 -39.57
CA LYS A 2 -22.96 -33.89 -39.13
C LYS A 2 -22.22 -33.24 -37.95
N SER A 3 -22.35 -33.82 -36.75
CA SER A 3 -21.79 -33.33 -35.47
C SER A 3 -20.26 -33.17 -35.50
N GLU A 4 -19.56 -34.04 -36.20
CA GLU A 4 -18.10 -33.94 -36.39
C GLU A 4 -17.67 -32.61 -37.02
N LYS A 5 -18.47 -32.14 -38.00
CA LYS A 5 -18.19 -30.87 -38.66
C LYS A 5 -18.46 -29.70 -37.72
N ILE A 6 -19.54 -29.73 -36.92
CA ILE A 6 -19.83 -28.62 -36.00
C ILE A 6 -18.80 -28.55 -34.87
N LEU A 7 -18.40 -29.69 -34.31
CA LEU A 7 -17.43 -29.77 -33.21
C LEU A 7 -16.08 -29.16 -33.59
N ARG A 8 -15.57 -29.46 -34.80
CA ARG A 8 -14.32 -28.86 -35.30
C ARG A 8 -14.35 -27.34 -35.32
N HIS A 9 -15.46 -26.73 -35.76
CA HIS A 9 -15.57 -25.27 -35.82
C HIS A 9 -15.70 -24.66 -34.42
N VAL A 10 -16.42 -25.32 -33.51
CA VAL A 10 -16.52 -24.91 -32.11
C VAL A 10 -15.15 -24.93 -31.44
N CYS A 11 -14.38 -26.00 -31.61
CA CYS A 11 -13.02 -26.09 -31.09
C CYS A 11 -12.13 -24.97 -31.65
N ILE A 12 -12.17 -24.71 -32.95
CA ILE A 12 -11.39 -23.62 -33.57
C ILE A 12 -11.78 -22.26 -32.97
N ALA A 13 -13.08 -21.96 -32.89
CA ALA A 13 -13.57 -20.70 -32.32
C ALA A 13 -13.17 -20.54 -30.84
N PHE A 14 -13.21 -21.63 -30.06
CA PHE A 14 -12.77 -21.65 -28.68
C PHE A 14 -11.28 -21.30 -28.55
N PHE A 15 -10.41 -21.97 -29.30
CA PHE A 15 -8.98 -21.69 -29.26
C PHE A 15 -8.65 -20.28 -29.77
N LEU A 16 -9.30 -19.81 -30.83
CA LEU A 16 -9.13 -18.43 -31.30
C LEU A 16 -9.50 -17.40 -30.22
N THR A 17 -10.59 -17.65 -29.48
CA THR A 17 -11.03 -16.78 -28.39
C THR A 17 -10.01 -16.79 -27.24
N VAL A 18 -9.53 -17.96 -26.83
CA VAL A 18 -8.53 -18.08 -25.76
C VAL A 18 -7.21 -17.39 -26.14
N ILE A 19 -6.73 -17.60 -27.37
CA ILE A 19 -5.51 -16.96 -27.87
C ILE A 19 -5.68 -15.44 -27.95
N GLY A 20 -6.80 -14.98 -28.54
CA GLY A 20 -7.11 -13.56 -28.66
C GLY A 20 -7.20 -12.88 -27.29
N TYR A 21 -7.89 -13.51 -26.33
CA TYR A 21 -7.97 -13.01 -24.96
C TYR A 21 -6.59 -12.92 -24.29
N GLY A 22 -5.78 -13.98 -24.39
CA GLY A 22 -4.43 -14.00 -23.80
C GLY A 22 -3.53 -12.91 -24.38
N PHE A 23 -3.61 -12.66 -25.69
CA PHE A 23 -2.87 -11.59 -26.34
C PHE A 23 -3.31 -10.21 -25.83
N LEU A 24 -4.61 -9.92 -25.86
CA LEU A 24 -5.15 -8.63 -25.40
C LEU A 24 -4.84 -8.37 -23.93
N PHE A 25 -5.03 -9.37 -23.06
CA PHE A 25 -4.68 -9.28 -21.65
C PHE A 25 -3.17 -9.03 -21.44
N SER A 26 -2.32 -9.67 -22.22
CA SER A 26 -0.87 -9.46 -22.14
C SER A 26 -0.47 -8.05 -22.58
N CYS A 27 -1.10 -7.51 -23.62
CA CYS A 27 -0.92 -6.13 -24.04
C CYS A 27 -1.37 -5.16 -22.94
N ASP A 28 -2.55 -5.37 -22.37
CA ASP A 28 -3.07 -4.56 -21.27
C ASP A 28 -2.13 -4.57 -20.05
N MET A 29 -1.67 -5.76 -19.62
CA MET A 29 -0.73 -5.90 -18.51
C MET A 29 0.60 -5.19 -18.75
N LYS A 30 1.12 -5.23 -19.99
CA LYS A 30 2.32 -4.46 -20.36
C LYS A 30 2.08 -2.96 -20.25
N VAL A 31 0.94 -2.47 -20.74
CA VAL A 31 0.60 -1.03 -20.65
C VAL A 31 0.46 -0.60 -19.19
N ARG A 32 -0.17 -1.43 -18.34
CA ARG A 32 -0.32 -1.20 -16.91
C ARG A 32 1.01 -1.07 -16.18
N THR A 33 2.00 -1.88 -16.53
CA THR A 33 3.24 -2.00 -15.76
C THR A 33 4.43 -1.25 -16.34
N ARG A 34 4.35 -0.76 -17.59
CA ARG A 34 5.51 -0.18 -18.32
C ARG A 34 6.27 0.94 -17.59
N ARG A 35 5.60 1.74 -16.75
CA ARG A 35 6.23 2.87 -16.04
C ARG A 35 6.76 2.49 -14.64
N GLY A 36 6.42 1.31 -14.13
CA GLY A 36 6.80 0.89 -12.77
C GLY A 36 6.05 1.63 -11.66
N ALA A 37 6.00 1.01 -10.49
CA ALA A 37 5.30 1.49 -9.30
C ALA A 37 6.04 2.64 -8.59
N TRP A 38 5.39 3.22 -7.58
CA TRP A 38 6.06 4.02 -6.56
C TRP A 38 6.80 3.12 -5.58
N ASP A 39 8.05 3.45 -5.26
CA ASP A 39 8.83 2.83 -4.20
C ASP A 39 9.00 3.81 -3.05
N VAL A 40 8.48 3.48 -1.88
CA VAL A 40 8.55 4.36 -0.69
C VAL A 40 9.29 3.65 0.42
N VAL A 41 10.37 4.25 0.88
CA VAL A 41 11.18 3.76 2.00
C VAL A 41 10.77 4.48 3.26
N PHE A 42 10.38 3.74 4.29
CA PHE A 42 9.98 4.27 5.58
C PHE A 42 11.16 4.25 6.54
N ILE A 43 11.69 5.41 6.90
CA ILE A 43 12.86 5.54 7.76
C ILE A 43 12.51 6.28 9.05
N LYS A 44 13.36 6.13 10.06
CA LYS A 44 13.38 6.97 11.25
C LYS A 44 14.68 7.73 11.25
N ASN A 45 14.63 9.05 11.40
CA ASN A 45 15.82 9.88 11.50
C ASN A 45 16.55 9.61 12.83
N THR A 46 17.80 10.06 12.97
CA THR A 46 18.58 9.97 14.21
C THR A 46 17.87 10.58 15.42
N ASN A 47 17.02 11.58 15.18
CA ASN A 47 16.16 12.23 16.18
C ASN A 47 14.90 11.43 16.54
N GLY A 48 14.68 10.26 15.92
CA GLY A 48 13.48 9.43 16.07
C GLY A 48 12.27 9.90 15.26
N GLU A 49 12.41 10.97 14.48
CA GLU A 49 11.35 11.52 13.63
C GLU A 49 11.07 10.59 12.43
N PRO A 50 9.80 10.34 12.06
CA PRO A 50 9.46 9.58 10.89
C PRO A 50 9.83 10.34 9.62
N ALA A 51 10.44 9.63 8.68
CA ALA A 51 10.73 10.16 7.36
C ALA A 51 10.44 9.12 6.27
N LEU A 52 10.21 9.61 5.06
CA LEU A 52 9.93 8.81 3.88
C LEU A 52 10.92 9.17 2.79
N ILE A 53 11.43 8.19 2.07
CA ILE A 53 12.17 8.42 0.83
C ILE A 53 11.34 7.88 -0.32
N VAL A 54 10.99 8.74 -1.27
CA VAL A 54 10.16 8.40 -2.42
C VAL A 54 11.04 8.27 -3.65
N ASN A 55 10.85 7.16 -4.37
CA ASN A 55 11.53 6.87 -5.62
C ASN A 55 10.52 6.44 -6.69
N GLN A 56 10.80 6.83 -7.94
CA GLN A 56 10.06 6.38 -9.11
C GLN A 56 10.98 6.36 -10.32
N LYS A 57 11.21 5.16 -10.88
CA LYS A 57 12.19 4.92 -11.95
C LYS A 57 11.84 5.57 -13.30
N SER A 58 10.63 5.38 -13.83
CA SER A 58 10.23 5.86 -15.16
C SER A 58 10.05 7.37 -15.28
N LEU A 59 9.86 8.07 -14.17
CA LEU A 59 9.75 9.52 -14.05
C LEU A 59 11.11 10.15 -13.75
N GLY A 60 12.16 9.34 -13.55
CA GLY A 60 13.48 9.81 -13.17
C GLY A 60 13.53 10.45 -11.78
N LEU A 61 12.63 10.02 -10.88
CA LEU A 61 12.52 10.55 -9.53
C LEU A 61 13.32 9.70 -8.55
N SER A 62 14.23 10.32 -7.81
CA SER A 62 15.05 9.60 -6.82
C SER A 62 15.39 10.45 -5.60
N ASN A 63 15.47 9.78 -4.44
CA ASN A 63 15.92 10.32 -3.16
C ASN A 63 15.13 11.53 -2.67
N ILE A 64 13.83 11.56 -2.93
CA ILE A 64 12.97 12.65 -2.48
C ILE A 64 12.57 12.36 -1.04
N THR A 65 13.08 13.15 -0.10
CA THR A 65 12.95 12.87 1.33
C THR A 65 11.86 13.76 1.93
N LEU A 66 10.89 13.14 2.59
CA LEU A 66 9.86 13.82 3.39
C LEU A 66 10.17 13.58 4.86
N ILE A 67 10.37 14.65 5.63
CA ILE A 67 10.62 14.56 7.07
C ILE A 67 9.42 15.13 7.80
N PHE A 68 8.78 14.35 8.65
CA PHE A 68 7.71 14.82 9.51
C PHE A 68 8.33 15.28 10.84
N SER A 69 8.64 16.57 10.92
CA SER A 69 9.34 17.12 12.07
C SER A 69 8.44 17.16 13.30
N HIS A 70 9.00 16.84 14.46
CA HIS A 70 8.32 16.73 15.75
C HIS A 70 7.22 15.66 15.84
N GLU A 71 7.02 14.84 14.80
CA GLU A 71 6.09 13.72 14.84
C GLU A 71 6.74 12.47 15.43
N LYS A 72 5.91 11.61 16.02
CA LYS A 72 6.35 10.33 16.57
C LYS A 72 5.51 9.21 16.00
N VAL A 73 6.17 8.16 15.52
CA VAL A 73 5.46 6.94 15.10
C VAL A 73 4.75 6.36 16.33
N PRO A 74 3.42 6.25 16.34
CA PRO A 74 2.72 5.61 17.44
C PRO A 74 3.13 4.14 17.51
N VAL A 75 3.60 3.70 18.67
CA VAL A 75 3.88 2.29 18.94
C VAL A 75 2.53 1.57 19.05
N LEU A 76 2.04 1.07 17.92
CA LEU A 76 0.80 0.30 17.88
C LEU A 76 1.15 -1.19 17.99
N ASN A 77 0.82 -1.78 19.14
CA ASN A 77 0.78 -3.23 19.34
C ASN A 77 -0.01 -3.85 18.18
N SER A 78 0.65 -4.62 17.31
CA SER A 78 0.12 -5.33 16.15
C SER A 78 -0.78 -4.52 15.20
N PHE A 79 -0.34 -4.36 13.95
CA PHE A 79 -1.20 -3.94 12.85
C PHE A 79 -2.34 -4.97 12.66
N VAL A 80 -3.49 -4.75 13.31
CA VAL A 80 -4.70 -5.52 13.04
C VAL A 80 -5.32 -5.00 11.73
N TYR A 81 -4.91 -5.57 10.61
CA TYR A 81 -5.72 -5.52 9.40
C TYR A 81 -6.91 -6.48 9.60
N PRO A 82 -8.15 -6.10 9.21
CA PRO A 82 -9.28 -7.01 9.26
C PRO A 82 -9.09 -8.09 8.18
N THR A 83 -8.35 -9.15 8.52
CA THR A 83 -8.43 -10.40 7.77
C THR A 83 -9.83 -10.94 8.04
N LYS A 84 -10.71 -10.95 7.03
CA LYS A 84 -11.98 -11.69 7.10
C LYS A 84 -11.67 -13.19 7.11
N THR A 85 -11.16 -13.70 8.22
CA THR A 85 -11.14 -15.14 8.46
C THR A 85 -12.47 -15.47 9.11
N ASN A 86 -13.41 -15.99 8.32
CA ASN A 86 -14.62 -16.63 8.85
C ASN A 86 -14.19 -17.91 9.60
N VAL A 87 -13.75 -17.76 10.85
CA VAL A 87 -13.75 -18.90 11.77
C VAL A 87 -15.14 -18.94 12.36
N ARG A 88 -16.00 -19.73 11.72
CA ARG A 88 -17.29 -20.12 12.25
C ARG A 88 -17.06 -20.74 13.62
N ALA A 89 -17.32 -19.99 14.69
CA ALA A 89 -17.30 -20.50 16.05
C ALA A 89 -18.34 -21.62 16.15
N ARG A 90 -17.88 -22.87 16.10
CA ARG A 90 -18.67 -24.04 16.47
C ARG A 90 -18.65 -24.08 18.00
N SER A 91 -19.79 -23.76 18.60
CA SER A 91 -20.07 -23.90 20.02
C SER A 91 -19.87 -25.35 20.47
N SER A 92 -18.95 -25.59 21.39
CA SER A 92 -18.94 -26.75 22.27
C SER A 92 -18.15 -26.37 23.52
N SER A 93 -18.85 -26.06 24.61
CA SER A 93 -18.29 -25.88 25.94
C SER A 93 -18.75 -27.05 26.81
N VAL A 94 -17.86 -28.01 27.04
CA VAL A 94 -17.83 -28.83 28.26
C VAL A 94 -16.50 -28.49 28.91
N GLY A 95 -16.54 -28.19 30.22
CA GLY A 95 -15.51 -27.44 30.92
C GLY A 95 -14.13 -28.13 30.98
N GLU A 96 -13.09 -27.29 30.90
CA GLU A 96 -11.73 -27.66 31.30
C GLU A 96 -11.02 -26.39 31.85
N PRO A 97 -10.18 -26.51 32.90
CA PRO A 97 -9.67 -25.39 33.69
C PRO A 97 -8.59 -24.58 32.96
N PRO A 98 -8.27 -23.35 33.41
CA PRO A 98 -7.47 -22.41 32.62
C PRO A 98 -6.04 -22.91 32.43
N PRO A 99 -5.56 -23.14 31.20
CA PRO A 99 -4.15 -23.33 30.96
C PRO A 99 -3.46 -21.95 30.90
N GLN A 100 -2.34 -21.88 31.60
CA GLN A 100 -1.38 -20.78 31.69
C GLN A 100 -1.05 -20.16 30.30
N PRO A 101 -0.62 -18.89 30.24
CA PRO A 101 -0.31 -18.23 28.98
C PRO A 101 0.82 -18.98 28.24
N ALA A 102 0.45 -19.69 27.18
CA ALA A 102 1.39 -20.33 26.28
C ALA A 102 2.31 -19.27 25.66
N LEU A 103 3.57 -19.35 26.02
CA LEU A 103 4.70 -18.70 25.36
C LEU A 103 4.65 -18.94 23.85
N GLY A 104 4.82 -17.88 23.06
CA GLY A 104 5.35 -18.00 21.70
C GLY A 104 4.45 -17.57 20.55
N PHE A 105 3.79 -16.40 20.63
CA PHE A 105 3.56 -15.65 19.40
C PHE A 105 4.93 -15.10 18.94
N LYS A 106 5.57 -15.75 17.96
CA LYS A 106 6.56 -15.05 17.14
C LYS A 106 5.77 -14.04 16.31
N GLU A 107 5.53 -12.88 16.91
CA GLU A 107 5.16 -11.67 16.19
C GLU A 107 6.32 -11.38 15.24
N VAL A 108 6.27 -11.93 14.02
CA VAL A 108 7.16 -11.51 12.95
C VAL A 108 6.69 -10.12 12.58
N ILE A 109 7.14 -9.14 13.35
CA ILE A 109 7.03 -7.74 13.03
C ILE A 109 7.82 -7.55 11.73
N PRO A 110 7.19 -7.31 10.57
CA PRO A 110 7.89 -7.30 9.29
C PRO A 110 8.94 -6.18 9.19
N TRP A 111 8.83 -5.16 10.05
CA TRP A 111 9.69 -3.98 10.07
C TRP A 111 10.93 -4.08 10.98
N ALA A 112 11.16 -5.22 11.66
CA ALA A 112 12.37 -5.43 12.46
C ALA A 112 13.65 -5.64 11.62
N ASN A 113 13.54 -5.63 10.28
CA ASN A 113 14.68 -5.67 9.37
C ASN A 113 14.79 -4.34 8.60
N PRO A 114 15.86 -3.54 8.78
CA PRO A 114 16.04 -2.26 8.08
C PRO A 114 16.11 -2.39 6.55
N GLU A 115 16.38 -3.58 6.01
CA GLU A 115 16.35 -3.85 4.56
C GLU A 115 14.93 -4.06 3.98
N ARG A 116 13.89 -4.11 4.82
CA ARG A 116 12.48 -4.30 4.42
C ARG A 116 11.59 -3.07 4.65
N ASN A 117 12.20 -1.90 4.76
CA ASN A 117 11.48 -0.64 4.94
C ASN A 117 10.91 -0.06 3.64
N THR A 118 11.20 -0.69 2.50
CA THR A 118 10.70 -0.27 1.19
C THR A 118 9.37 -0.96 0.90
N VAL A 119 8.35 -0.16 0.60
CA VAL A 119 7.06 -0.62 0.09
C VAL A 119 6.94 -0.20 -1.37
N THR A 120 6.89 -1.19 -2.26
CA THR A 120 6.54 -0.99 -3.67
C THR A 120 5.02 -1.03 -3.80
N PHE A 121 4.41 -0.03 -4.43
CA PHE A 121 2.95 0.05 -4.61
C PHE A 121 2.54 -0.47 -5.98
N ASP A 122 2.69 -1.78 -6.19
CA ASP A 122 2.27 -2.50 -7.39
C ASP A 122 0.95 -3.26 -7.20
N LYS A 123 0.53 -3.46 -5.94
CA LYS A 123 -0.65 -4.23 -5.53
C LYS A 123 -1.44 -3.46 -4.47
N VAL A 124 -2.75 -3.68 -4.49
CA VAL A 124 -3.66 -3.09 -3.51
C VAL A 124 -3.36 -3.62 -2.12
N LEU A 125 -3.67 -2.81 -1.10
CA LEU A 125 -3.58 -3.20 0.31
C LEU A 125 -2.19 -3.62 0.81
N ASN A 126 -1.11 -3.23 0.11
CA ASN A 126 0.25 -3.37 0.65
C ASN A 126 0.35 -2.71 2.04
N PRO A 127 0.85 -3.43 3.07
CA PRO A 127 0.96 -2.89 4.42
C PRO A 127 2.02 -1.78 4.45
N ILE A 128 1.80 -0.78 5.31
CA ILE A 128 2.74 0.33 5.49
C ILE A 128 3.18 0.42 6.96
N PRO A 129 4.44 0.76 7.25
CA PRO A 129 4.98 0.81 8.62
C PRO A 129 4.36 1.86 9.54
N PHE A 130 3.78 2.93 9.01
CA PHE A 130 3.04 3.93 9.78
C PHE A 130 2.12 4.75 8.87
N GLY A 131 1.22 5.52 9.47
CA GLY A 131 0.20 6.29 8.76
C GLY A 131 -0.93 5.42 8.21
N ARG A 132 -1.64 5.96 7.22
CA ARG A 132 -2.76 5.27 6.55
C ARG A 132 -2.72 5.53 5.08
N LYS A 133 -3.21 4.56 4.31
CA LYS A 133 -3.63 4.80 2.93
C LYS A 133 -5.05 5.34 2.92
N LYS A 134 -5.25 6.49 2.29
CA LYS A 134 -6.57 7.04 1.98
C LYS A 134 -7.06 6.55 0.62
N PHE A 135 -6.15 6.47 -0.34
CA PHE A 135 -6.49 6.16 -1.73
C PHE A 135 -5.29 5.54 -2.46
N GLU A 136 -5.58 4.58 -3.32
CA GLU A 136 -4.62 3.97 -4.24
C GLU A 136 -5.29 3.73 -5.59
N ASP A 137 -4.77 4.32 -6.66
CA ASP A 137 -5.10 3.98 -8.03
C ASP A 137 -3.89 3.32 -8.66
N LEU A 138 -3.98 2.01 -8.86
CA LEU A 138 -2.93 1.17 -9.44
C LEU A 138 -3.30 0.68 -10.85
N THR A 139 -4.36 1.25 -11.45
CA THR A 139 -4.88 0.81 -12.76
C THR A 139 -3.81 0.88 -13.85
N TYR A 140 -3.04 1.97 -13.86
CA TYR A 140 -1.83 2.14 -14.65
C TYR A 140 -0.75 2.73 -13.76
N LEU A 141 0.42 2.08 -13.73
CA LEU A 141 1.53 2.53 -12.90
C LEU A 141 2.22 3.78 -13.49
N PRO A 142 2.83 4.64 -12.64
CA PRO A 142 2.93 4.50 -11.18
C PRO A 142 1.63 4.81 -10.43
N GLY A 143 0.63 5.39 -11.12
CA GLY A 143 -0.67 5.65 -10.54
C GLY A 143 -0.67 6.80 -9.52
N THR A 144 -1.73 6.88 -8.74
CA THR A 144 -1.89 7.91 -7.69
C THR A 144 -2.02 7.25 -6.33
N LEU A 145 -1.26 7.72 -5.35
CA LEU A 145 -1.32 7.27 -3.97
C LEU A 145 -1.62 8.45 -3.07
N ALA A 146 -2.55 8.31 -2.12
CA ALA A 146 -2.80 9.31 -1.11
C ALA A 146 -2.73 8.69 0.28
N PHE A 147 -2.02 9.37 1.17
CA PHE A 147 -1.74 8.94 2.52
C PHE A 147 -2.18 9.99 3.53
N ASP A 148 -2.47 9.50 4.73
CA ASP A 148 -2.60 10.30 5.95
C ASP A 148 -1.46 9.91 6.88
N PHE A 149 -0.55 10.85 7.10
CA PHE A 149 0.59 10.73 7.99
C PHE A 149 0.48 11.79 9.08
N PHE A 150 0.12 11.38 10.30
CA PHE A 150 0.13 12.26 11.48
C PHE A 150 -0.79 13.50 11.37
N GLY A 151 -1.86 13.42 10.55
CA GLY A 151 -2.73 14.57 10.23
C GLY A 151 -2.25 15.41 9.04
N HIS A 152 -1.24 14.93 8.30
CA HIS A 152 -0.82 15.46 7.02
C HIS A 152 -1.33 14.59 5.88
N GLU A 153 -1.90 15.23 4.86
CA GLU A 153 -2.26 14.55 3.63
C GLU A 153 -1.11 14.63 2.63
N VAL A 154 -0.61 13.48 2.20
CA VAL A 154 0.47 13.40 1.23
C VAL A 154 0.00 12.56 0.05
N GLN A 155 -0.02 13.15 -1.13
CA GLN A 155 -0.44 12.49 -2.36
C GLN A 155 0.69 12.49 -3.38
N PHE A 156 0.99 11.31 -3.90
CA PHE A 156 1.94 11.10 -4.98
C PHE A 156 1.18 10.98 -6.29
N MET A 157 1.39 11.93 -7.19
CA MET A 157 0.88 11.87 -8.56
C MET A 157 2.05 11.86 -9.54
N PRO A 158 1.88 11.30 -10.75
CA PRO A 158 2.98 11.25 -11.72
C PRO A 158 3.52 12.64 -12.12
N ARG A 159 2.68 13.68 -12.05
CA ARG A 159 3.05 15.05 -12.45
C ARG A 159 3.61 15.90 -11.32
N THR A 160 3.13 15.71 -10.10
CA THR A 160 3.40 16.58 -8.95
C THR A 160 3.14 15.82 -7.66
N MET A 161 3.71 16.29 -6.56
CA MET A 161 3.27 15.88 -5.22
C MET A 161 2.20 16.86 -4.74
N VAL A 162 1.26 16.40 -3.92
CA VAL A 162 0.37 17.30 -3.17
C VAL A 162 0.61 17.04 -1.69
N ILE A 163 0.98 18.08 -0.95
CA ILE A 163 1.13 18.04 0.50
C ILE A 163 0.11 19.00 1.08
N ASN A 164 -0.75 18.51 1.96
CA ASN A 164 -1.77 19.33 2.63
C ASN A 164 -2.60 20.18 1.66
N LEU A 165 -3.03 19.57 0.54
CA LEU A 165 -3.79 20.21 -0.55
C LEU A 165 -3.01 21.26 -1.37
N GLN A 166 -1.71 21.42 -1.15
CA GLN A 166 -0.85 22.30 -1.95
C GLN A 166 0.01 21.47 -2.91
N GLU A 167 0.03 21.87 -4.19
CA GLU A 167 0.89 21.25 -5.18
C GLU A 167 2.36 21.63 -4.95
N VAL A 168 3.21 20.62 -4.88
CA VAL A 168 4.66 20.73 -4.70
C VAL A 168 5.33 20.00 -5.86
N PRO A 169 6.09 20.71 -6.72
CA PRO A 169 6.72 20.07 -7.87
C PRO A 169 7.76 19.04 -7.41
N TRP A 170 7.88 17.96 -8.18
CA TRP A 170 8.92 16.98 -7.94
C TRP A 170 10.30 17.59 -8.15
N THR A 171 11.14 17.53 -7.13
CA THR A 171 12.53 17.98 -7.18
C THR A 171 13.42 16.83 -6.74
N ASN A 172 14.34 16.39 -7.59
CA ASN A 172 15.23 15.27 -7.28
C ASN A 172 16.19 15.61 -6.15
N ASN A 173 16.48 14.63 -5.28
CA ASN A 173 17.35 14.77 -4.12
C ASN A 173 16.93 15.92 -3.16
N SER A 174 15.66 16.35 -3.20
CA SER A 174 15.17 17.40 -2.31
C SER A 174 14.73 16.80 -0.98
N THR A 175 14.95 17.57 0.09
CA THR A 175 14.38 17.30 1.41
C THR A 175 13.27 18.30 1.69
N LEU A 176 12.07 17.80 1.96
CA LEU A 176 10.91 18.59 2.35
C LEU A 176 10.59 18.30 3.82
N THR A 177 10.69 19.34 4.64
CA THR A 177 10.31 19.27 6.06
C THR A 177 8.85 19.68 6.20
N ILE A 178 8.04 18.76 6.72
CA ILE A 178 6.63 18.97 7.01
C ILE A 178 6.52 19.15 8.52
N THR A 179 5.99 20.28 8.95
CA THR A 179 5.92 20.69 10.35
C THR A 179 4.49 20.61 10.88
N ALA A 180 4.34 20.37 12.19
CA ALA A 180 3.04 20.11 12.82
C ALA A 180 2.03 21.27 12.73
N ASP A 181 2.48 22.50 12.50
CA ASP A 181 1.63 23.68 12.25
C ASP A 181 0.92 23.63 10.90
N GLN A 182 1.44 22.85 9.95
CA GLN A 182 0.88 22.69 8.61
C GLN A 182 -0.22 21.63 8.55
N LYS A 183 -0.64 21.03 9.68
CA LYS A 183 -1.68 19.99 9.70
C LYS A 183 -3.01 20.52 9.18
N ILE A 184 -3.72 19.68 8.43
CA ILE A 184 -5.06 20.03 7.96
C ILE A 184 -6.02 20.04 9.17
N PRO A 185 -6.73 21.16 9.44
CA PRO A 185 -7.71 21.22 10.52
C PRO A 185 -8.78 20.13 10.36
N GLY A 186 -8.98 19.33 11.40
CA GLY A 186 -9.97 18.23 11.40
C GLY A 186 -9.46 16.91 10.82
N LEU A 187 -8.28 16.87 10.20
CA LEU A 187 -7.53 15.64 9.94
C LEU A 187 -6.76 15.27 11.23
N LYS A 188 -7.50 14.85 12.27
CA LYS A 188 -6.89 14.28 13.48
C LYS A 188 -6.33 12.90 13.16
N ASP A 189 -5.35 12.44 13.95
CA ASP A 189 -4.94 11.02 14.02
C ASP A 189 -6.17 10.16 14.34
N ARG A 190 -6.94 9.80 13.31
CA ARG A 190 -8.04 8.83 13.47
C ARG A 190 -7.36 7.55 13.98
N ASN A 191 -7.95 6.76 14.86
CA ASN A 191 -7.36 5.45 15.23
C ASN A 191 -7.46 4.50 14.02
N ALA A 192 -6.64 3.45 13.89
CA ALA A 192 -6.62 2.48 12.77
C ALA A 192 -8.01 1.94 12.38
N LYS A 193 -8.99 2.07 13.30
CA LYS A 193 -10.41 1.76 13.13
C LYS A 193 -11.31 2.89 12.57
N GLY A 194 -10.77 4.04 12.20
CA GLY A 194 -11.53 5.19 11.67
C GLY A 194 -12.44 5.92 12.67
N LEU A 195 -12.50 5.51 13.93
CA LEU A 195 -13.30 6.20 14.96
C LEU A 195 -12.64 7.50 15.45
N ARG A 196 -13.51 8.50 15.64
CA ARG A 196 -13.19 9.73 16.37
C ARG A 196 -12.92 9.38 17.84
N LYS A 197 -11.81 9.86 18.40
CA LYS A 197 -11.73 10.08 19.85
C LYS A 197 -12.49 11.35 20.20
#